data_AF-A0A369Z2C8-F1
#
_entry.id   AF-A0A369Z2C8-F1
#
_cell.length_a   1.000
_cell.length_b   1.000
_cell.length_c   1.000
_cell.angle_alpha   90.00
_cell.angle_beta   90.00
_cell.angle_gamma   90.00
#
_symmetry.space_group_name_H-M   'P 1'
#
loop_
_entity.id
_entity.type
_entity.pdbx_description
1 polymer ?
#
loop_
_entity_poly.entity_id
_entity_poly.type
_entity_poly.pdbx_seq_one_letter_code
_entity_poly.pdbx_strand_id
1 'polypeptide(L)'
;MFGIFFKDKGVSINNENRMHVLASISLGKYVEELHIPIDYWGIEEYKKSWATSIADGIEKKKHSVLITSMHEPESLNFISAWIIYYDGELSYVQNKIIFVDDFPEFDASKINEYVNEREVLNEDGFKISEWIIKTKDVIYFYNDIIDLAR
;
A
#
# COMPACT_ATOMS: atom_id res chain seq x y z
N MET A 1 2.37 -9.56 -13.26
CA MET A 1 2.23 -8.10 -13.15
C MET A 1 1.80 -7.80 -11.74
N PHE A 2 2.45 -6.82 -11.13
CA PHE A 2 2.14 -6.30 -9.82
C PHE A 2 1.98 -4.79 -9.95
N GLY A 3 1.11 -4.19 -9.14
CA GLY A 3 1.00 -2.73 -9.03
C GLY A 3 -0.39 -2.26 -8.65
N ILE A 4 -0.50 -0.97 -8.34
CA ILE A 4 -1.75 -0.25 -8.11
C ILE A 4 -1.93 0.76 -9.25
N PHE A 5 -3.08 0.69 -9.91
CA PHE A 5 -3.36 1.45 -11.13
C PHE A 5 -4.61 2.30 -10.95
N PHE A 6 -4.46 3.62 -11.06
CA PHE A 6 -5.57 4.57 -11.04
C PHE A 6 -6.33 4.54 -12.37
N LYS A 7 -7.66 4.70 -12.33
CA LYS A 7 -8.51 4.73 -13.53
C LYS A 7 -8.83 6.18 -13.93
N ASP A 8 -8.65 6.52 -15.21
CA ASP A 8 -8.76 7.89 -15.77
C ASP A 8 -10.09 8.64 -15.51
N LYS A 9 -11.17 7.91 -15.24
CA LYS A 9 -12.52 8.48 -14.97
C LYS A 9 -13.06 8.08 -13.60
N GLY A 10 -12.16 7.70 -12.69
CA GLY A 10 -12.50 7.05 -11.43
C GLY A 10 -12.88 7.98 -10.28
N VAL A 11 -12.88 9.30 -10.46
CA VAL A 11 -13.14 10.21 -9.33
C VAL A 11 -14.64 10.20 -8.99
N SER A 12 -14.96 9.81 -7.76
CA SER A 12 -16.30 9.83 -7.21
C SER A 12 -16.32 10.52 -5.85
N ILE A 13 -17.48 11.05 -5.50
CA ILE A 13 -17.74 11.64 -4.18
C ILE A 13 -18.63 10.65 -3.43
N ASN A 14 -18.24 10.26 -2.23
CA ASN A 14 -19.04 9.36 -1.39
C ASN A 14 -20.17 10.12 -0.65
N ASN A 15 -20.97 9.42 0.14
CA ASN A 15 -22.09 10.02 0.88
C ASN A 15 -21.65 11.02 1.98
N GLU A 16 -20.38 11.01 2.36
CA GLU A 16 -19.77 11.93 3.33
C GLU A 16 -19.07 13.12 2.65
N ASN A 17 -19.30 13.30 1.34
CA ASN A 17 -18.69 14.34 0.52
C ASN A 17 -17.15 14.26 0.43
N ARG A 18 -16.59 13.05 0.63
CA ARG A 18 -15.16 12.74 0.44
C ARG A 18 -14.89 12.26 -0.98
N MET A 19 -13.81 12.75 -1.58
CA MET A 19 -13.35 12.41 -2.91
C MET A 19 -12.52 11.13 -2.87
N HIS A 20 -12.89 10.19 -3.73
CA HIS A 20 -12.13 8.98 -3.97
C HIS A 20 -11.81 8.86 -5.45
N VAL A 21 -10.73 8.16 -5.78
CA VAL A 21 -10.43 7.70 -7.13
C VAL A 21 -10.50 6.17 -7.17
N LEU A 22 -11.18 5.66 -8.19
CA LEU A 22 -11.21 4.24 -8.49
C LEU A 22 -9.83 3.80 -8.98
N ALA A 23 -9.28 2.81 -8.32
CA ALA A 23 -8.03 2.16 -8.67
C ALA A 23 -8.22 0.65 -8.67
N SER A 24 -7.18 -0.09 -9.03
CA SER A 24 -7.12 -1.53 -8.84
C SER A 24 -5.72 -1.97 -8.47
N ILE A 25 -5.62 -2.90 -7.54
CA ILE A 25 -4.38 -3.63 -7.28
C ILE A 25 -4.36 -4.92 -8.10
N SER A 26 -3.25 -5.19 -8.77
CA SER A 26 -2.99 -6.44 -9.48
C SER A 26 -1.93 -7.25 -8.74
N LEU A 27 -2.24 -8.50 -8.42
CA LEU A 27 -1.37 -9.47 -7.75
C LEU A 27 -1.21 -10.72 -8.64
N GLY A 28 -0.77 -10.52 -9.89
CA GLY A 28 -0.74 -11.57 -10.90
C GLY A 28 -2.12 -11.83 -11.51
N LYS A 29 -2.73 -12.98 -11.19
CA LYS A 29 -4.08 -13.33 -11.70
C LYS A 29 -5.21 -12.72 -10.88
N TYR A 30 -4.91 -12.34 -9.63
CA TYR A 30 -5.87 -11.70 -8.75
C TYR A 30 -5.85 -10.18 -9.01
N VAL A 31 -7.03 -9.60 -9.07
CA VAL A 31 -7.24 -8.15 -9.21
C VAL A 31 -8.36 -7.75 -8.27
N GLU A 32 -8.16 -6.67 -7.54
CA GLU A 32 -9.15 -6.10 -6.62
C GLU A 32 -9.32 -4.61 -6.92
N GLU A 33 -10.57 -4.15 -6.92
CA GLU A 33 -10.88 -2.73 -7.06
C GLU A 33 -10.72 -2.01 -5.74
N LEU A 34 -10.14 -0.80 -5.79
CA LEU A 34 -9.85 0.04 -4.64
C LEU A 34 -10.51 1.39 -4.80
N HIS A 35 -11.01 1.96 -3.71
CA HIS A 35 -11.54 3.32 -3.65
C HIS A 35 -10.58 4.19 -2.83
N ILE A 36 -9.56 4.74 -3.47
CA ILE A 36 -8.48 5.46 -2.79
C ILE A 36 -8.94 6.89 -2.51
N PRO A 37 -9.01 7.34 -1.24
CA PRO A 37 -9.37 8.71 -0.92
C PRO A 37 -8.29 9.68 -1.40
N ILE A 38 -8.72 10.81 -1.98
CA ILE A 38 -7.83 11.83 -2.56
C ILE A 38 -8.05 13.24 -2.00
N ASP A 39 -8.77 13.36 -0.88
CA ASP A 39 -9.03 14.64 -0.22
C ASP A 39 -7.79 15.22 0.45
N TYR A 40 -6.94 14.35 1.01
CA TYR A 40 -5.72 14.74 1.73
C TYR A 40 -4.45 14.48 0.91
N TRP A 41 -4.27 13.25 0.43
CA TRP A 41 -3.20 12.91 -0.51
C TRP A 41 -3.74 12.90 -1.93
N GLY A 42 -3.09 13.63 -2.83
CA GLY A 42 -3.29 13.42 -4.26
C GLY A 42 -2.65 12.12 -4.75
N ILE A 43 -2.93 11.78 -6.01
CA ILE A 43 -2.38 10.58 -6.68
C ILE A 43 -0.85 10.56 -6.62
N GLU A 44 -0.21 11.72 -6.77
CA GLU A 44 1.25 11.84 -6.80
C GLU A 44 1.87 11.66 -5.41
N GLU A 45 1.19 12.08 -4.34
CA GLU A 45 1.61 11.78 -2.96
C GLU A 45 1.58 10.28 -2.66
N TYR A 46 0.53 9.57 -3.08
CA TYR A 46 0.48 8.10 -2.96
C TYR A 46 1.64 7.44 -3.70
N LYS A 47 1.84 7.79 -4.97
CA LYS A 47 2.95 7.26 -5.78
C LYS A 47 4.31 7.53 -5.13
N LYS A 48 4.54 8.75 -4.64
CA LYS A 48 5.78 9.11 -3.95
C LYS A 48 5.99 8.31 -2.67
N SER A 49 4.94 8.12 -1.87
CA SER A 49 4.97 7.27 -0.67
C SER A 49 5.32 5.83 -1.04
N TRP A 50 4.68 5.28 -2.06
CA TRP A 50 4.92 3.92 -2.53
C TRP A 50 6.33 3.73 -3.06
N ALA A 51 6.82 4.65 -3.90
CA ALA A 51 8.17 4.59 -4.43
C ALA A 51 9.22 4.62 -3.31
N THR A 52 9.06 5.54 -2.36
CA THR A 52 9.96 5.66 -1.19
C THR A 52 9.95 4.37 -0.37
N SER A 53 8.76 3.85 -0.07
CA SER A 53 8.60 2.63 0.71
C SER A 53 9.19 1.40 0.01
N ILE A 54 8.95 1.25 -1.30
CA ILE A 54 9.49 0.16 -2.11
C ILE A 54 11.03 0.21 -2.18
N ALA A 55 11.60 1.39 -2.42
CA ALA A 55 13.05 1.56 -2.46
C ALA A 55 13.69 1.12 -1.13
N ASP A 56 13.15 1.61 0.00
CA ASP A 56 13.63 1.29 1.34
C ASP A 56 13.48 -0.21 1.66
N GLY A 57 12.33 -0.80 1.35
CA GLY A 57 12.06 -2.21 1.63
C GLY A 57 12.93 -3.17 0.82
N ILE A 58 13.23 -2.84 -0.45
CA ILE A 58 14.16 -3.59 -1.30
C ILE A 58 15.58 -3.47 -0.76
N GLU A 59 16.04 -2.25 -0.44
CA GLU A 59 17.40 -2.00 0.06
C GLU A 59 17.65 -2.75 1.38
N LYS A 60 16.70 -2.65 2.31
CA LYS A 60 16.79 -3.32 3.63
C LYS A 60 16.45 -4.81 3.58
N LYS A 61 15.94 -5.32 2.44
CA LYS A 61 15.42 -6.69 2.28
C LYS A 61 14.39 -7.06 3.37
N LYS A 62 13.50 -6.13 3.70
CA LYS A 62 12.46 -6.31 4.71
C LYS A 62 11.09 -6.32 4.06
N HIS A 63 10.38 -5.21 4.16
CA HIS A 63 9.04 -5.03 3.64
C HIS A 63 8.79 -3.61 3.19
N SER A 64 7.78 -3.47 2.36
CA SER A 64 7.26 -2.19 1.86
C SER A 64 5.77 -2.09 2.12
N VAL A 65 5.28 -0.88 2.33
CA VAL A 65 3.91 -0.55 2.67
C VAL A 65 3.32 0.36 1.60
N LEU A 66 2.31 -0.15 0.90
CA LEU A 66 1.53 0.62 -0.06
C LEU A 66 0.25 1.11 0.61
N ILE A 67 0.27 2.33 1.16
CA ILE A 67 -0.92 2.97 1.75
C ILE A 67 -1.99 3.15 0.66
N THR A 68 -3.22 2.74 0.94
CA THR A 68 -4.37 2.90 0.02
C THR A 68 -5.51 3.72 0.61
N SER A 69 -5.39 4.16 1.87
CA SER A 69 -6.33 5.10 2.49
C SER A 69 -5.61 6.05 3.43
N MET A 70 -5.33 7.26 2.95
CA MET A 70 -4.75 8.32 3.77
C MET A 70 -5.73 9.48 3.96
N HIS A 71 -5.78 10.00 5.18
CA HIS A 71 -6.54 11.18 5.57
C HIS A 71 -5.69 12.07 6.48
N GLU A 72 -6.26 13.20 6.93
CA GLU A 72 -5.61 14.05 7.92
C GLU A 72 -5.22 13.25 9.18
N PRO A 73 -3.93 13.25 9.58
CA PRO A 73 -3.45 12.43 10.70
C PRO A 73 -4.23 12.61 12.01
N GLU A 74 -4.67 13.84 12.30
CA GLU A 74 -5.43 14.17 13.52
C GLU A 74 -6.81 13.49 13.58
N SER A 75 -7.31 12.99 12.46
CA SER A 75 -8.63 12.35 12.32
C SER A 75 -8.56 10.84 12.06
N LEU A 76 -7.34 10.29 12.01
CA LEU A 76 -7.06 8.98 11.46
C LEU A 76 -7.03 7.91 12.56
N ASN A 77 -8.02 7.01 12.55
CA ASN A 77 -8.01 5.86 13.47
C ASN A 77 -7.16 4.69 12.91
N PHE A 78 -7.16 4.52 11.59
CA PHE A 78 -6.45 3.43 10.92
C PHE A 78 -6.13 3.76 9.47
N ILE A 79 -5.21 2.99 8.91
CA ILE A 79 -4.80 3.02 7.50
C ILE A 79 -4.95 1.63 6.89
N SER A 80 -5.65 1.54 5.76
CA SER A 80 -5.62 0.36 4.90
C SER A 80 -4.38 0.41 4.00
N ALA A 81 -3.60 -0.67 4.00
CA ALA A 81 -2.39 -0.79 3.22
C ALA A 81 -2.16 -2.21 2.69
N TRP A 82 -1.37 -2.30 1.63
CA TRP A 82 -0.84 -3.55 1.11
C TRP A 82 0.64 -3.68 1.45
N ILE A 83 0.98 -4.73 2.19
CA ILE A 83 2.35 -4.97 2.66
C ILE A 83 3.02 -5.98 1.74
N ILE A 84 4.23 -5.67 1.28
CA ILE A 84 5.06 -6.55 0.47
C ILE A 84 6.23 -7.02 1.33
N TYR A 85 6.30 -8.30 1.66
CA TYR A 85 7.44 -8.91 2.35
C TYR A 85 8.37 -9.58 1.32
N TYR A 86 9.65 -9.24 1.35
CA TYR A 86 10.63 -9.74 0.37
C TYR A 86 11.29 -11.03 0.83
N ASP A 87 11.31 -12.06 -0.03
CA ASP A 87 12.00 -13.33 0.19
C ASP A 87 12.69 -13.80 -1.10
N GLY A 88 13.85 -13.17 -1.37
CA GLY A 88 14.64 -13.44 -2.57
C GLY A 88 13.87 -13.12 -3.85
N GLU A 89 13.65 -14.14 -4.69
CA GLU A 89 12.97 -14.00 -5.98
C GLU A 89 11.45 -13.83 -5.87
N LEU A 90 10.89 -14.16 -4.71
CA LEU A 90 9.46 -14.06 -4.42
C LEU A 90 9.19 -12.96 -3.40
N SER A 91 7.97 -12.43 -3.45
CA SER A 91 7.46 -11.54 -2.42
C SER A 91 6.06 -11.98 -2.02
N TYR A 92 5.74 -11.80 -0.75
CA TYR A 92 4.44 -12.12 -0.17
C TYR A 92 3.68 -10.83 0.09
N VAL A 93 2.47 -10.74 -0.45
CA VAL A 93 1.65 -9.53 -0.33
C VAL A 93 0.46 -9.82 0.56
N GLN A 94 0.23 -8.97 1.57
CA GLN A 94 -0.90 -9.06 2.48
C GLN A 94 -1.66 -7.73 2.52
N ASN A 95 -2.99 -7.80 2.58
CA ASN A 95 -3.82 -6.64 2.91
C ASN A 95 -3.88 -6.49 4.43
N LYS A 96 -3.52 -5.32 4.96
CA LYS A 96 -3.51 -5.05 6.41
C LYS A 96 -4.17 -3.71 6.73
N ILE A 97 -4.78 -3.67 7.91
CA ILE A 97 -5.19 -2.44 8.58
C ILE A 97 -4.11 -2.12 9.62
N ILE A 98 -3.58 -0.90 9.59
CA ILE A 98 -2.62 -0.37 10.55
C ILE A 98 -3.40 0.60 11.46
N PHE A 99 -3.54 0.26 12.74
CA PHE A 99 -4.19 1.15 13.71
C PHE A 99 -3.24 2.28 14.10
N VAL A 100 -3.67 3.51 13.91
CA VAL A 100 -2.84 4.70 14.13
C VAL A 100 -2.75 5.05 15.61
N ASP A 101 -3.76 4.68 16.39
CA ASP A 101 -3.80 4.86 17.85
C ASP A 101 -2.63 4.15 18.58
N ASP A 102 -2.03 3.13 17.95
CA ASP A 102 -0.84 2.45 18.47
C ASP A 102 0.44 3.30 18.34
N PHE A 103 0.37 4.44 17.64
CA PHE A 103 1.50 5.32 17.31
C PHE A 103 1.18 6.80 17.65
N PRO A 104 1.45 7.25 18.89
CA PRO A 104 1.11 8.60 19.36
C PRO A 104 1.71 9.77 18.53
N GLU A 105 2.79 9.52 17.80
CA GLU A 105 3.44 10.47 16.89
C GLU A 105 3.50 9.89 15.47
N PHE A 106 2.34 9.47 14.95
CA PHE A 106 2.26 8.87 13.63
C PHE A 106 2.86 9.78 12.54
N ASP A 107 3.83 9.22 11.82
CA ASP A 107 4.49 9.84 10.69
C ASP A 107 4.46 8.91 9.48
N ALA A 108 3.71 9.31 8.45
CA ALA A 108 3.54 8.56 7.22
C ALA A 108 4.87 8.26 6.50
N SER A 109 5.88 9.10 6.67
CA SER A 109 7.20 8.88 6.06
C SER A 109 7.95 7.69 6.68
N LYS A 110 7.54 7.27 7.87
CA LYS A 110 8.10 6.12 8.60
C LYS A 110 7.21 4.87 8.52
N ILE A 111 6.26 4.81 7.58
CA ILE A 111 5.25 3.74 7.53
C ILE A 111 5.83 2.32 7.55
N ASN A 112 7.03 2.11 6.98
CA ASN A 112 7.71 0.81 7.01
C ASN A 112 8.08 0.36 8.44
N GLU A 113 8.30 1.30 9.37
CA GLU A 113 8.65 1.02 10.77
C GLU A 113 7.45 0.54 11.60
N TYR A 114 6.22 0.82 11.15
CA TYR A 114 4.98 0.48 11.86
C TYR A 114 4.44 -0.90 11.51
N VAL A 115 5.12 -1.64 10.64
CA VAL A 115 4.71 -2.99 10.23
C VAL A 115 5.72 -4.01 10.73
N ASN A 116 5.20 -5.00 11.45
CA ASN A 116 5.98 -6.14 11.96
C ASN A 116 6.40 -7.09 10.84
N GLU A 117 7.24 -8.06 11.19
CA GLU A 117 7.64 -9.15 10.28
C GLU A 117 6.43 -9.96 9.77
N ARG A 118 6.67 -10.72 8.70
CA ARG A 118 5.62 -11.52 8.05
C ARG A 118 5.10 -12.61 8.99
N GLU A 119 3.81 -12.58 9.22
CA GLU A 119 3.06 -13.65 9.88
C GLU A 119 2.08 -14.29 8.90
N VAL A 120 1.80 -15.58 9.09
CA VAL A 120 0.87 -16.36 8.23
C VAL A 120 -0.44 -16.71 8.93
N LEU A 121 -0.47 -16.56 10.26
CA LEU A 121 -1.64 -16.74 11.11
C LEU A 121 -1.85 -15.45 11.90
N ASN A 122 -3.09 -15.07 12.15
CA ASN A 122 -3.43 -13.99 13.07
C ASN A 122 -3.46 -14.50 14.53
N GLU A 123 -3.79 -13.60 15.47
CA GLU A 123 -3.82 -13.87 16.91
C GLU A 123 -4.79 -15.02 17.30
N ASP A 124 -5.85 -15.22 16.53
CA ASP A 124 -6.83 -16.29 16.71
C ASP A 124 -6.43 -17.61 16.02
N GLY A 125 -5.28 -17.65 15.34
CA GLY A 125 -4.80 -18.80 14.58
C GLY A 125 -5.44 -18.99 13.21
N PHE A 126 -6.17 -18.00 12.69
CA PHE A 126 -6.70 -18.00 11.32
C PHE A 126 -5.63 -17.60 10.31
N LYS A 127 -5.67 -18.21 9.13
CA LYS A 127 -4.75 -17.89 8.04
C LYS A 127 -4.98 -16.47 7.52
N ILE A 128 -3.90 -15.71 7.43
CA ILE A 128 -3.90 -14.37 6.82
C ILE A 128 -3.99 -14.50 5.29
N SER A 129 -4.85 -13.69 4.68
CA SER A 129 -4.96 -13.57 3.21
C SER A 129 -3.64 -13.08 2.64
N GLU A 130 -3.08 -13.86 1.72
CA GLU A 130 -1.75 -13.62 1.16
C GLU A 130 -1.66 -14.06 -0.30
N TRP A 131 -0.94 -13.26 -1.09
CA TRP A 131 -0.64 -13.54 -2.48
C TRP A 131 0.87 -13.60 -2.70
N ILE A 132 1.30 -14.52 -3.54
CA ILE A 132 2.72 -14.68 -3.89
C ILE A 132 2.94 -14.06 -5.26
N ILE A 133 3.90 -13.15 -5.34
CA ILE A 133 4.33 -12.50 -6.58
C ILE A 133 5.85 -12.67 -6.76
N LYS A 134 6.35 -12.34 -7.96
CA LYS A 134 7.79 -12.27 -8.19
C LYS A 134 8.31 -10.92 -7.74
N THR A 135 9.42 -10.87 -7.01
CA THR A 135 10.07 -9.61 -6.58
C THR A 135 10.37 -8.71 -7.77
N LYS A 136 10.73 -9.29 -8.92
CA LYS A 136 10.94 -8.51 -10.16
C LYS A 136 9.71 -7.72 -10.62
N ASP A 137 8.49 -8.22 -10.36
CA ASP A 137 7.26 -7.53 -10.75
C ASP A 137 7.05 -6.30 -9.86
N VAL A 138 7.50 -6.34 -8.59
CA VAL A 138 7.57 -5.17 -7.69
C VAL A 138 8.56 -4.14 -8.20
N ILE A 139 9.74 -4.59 -8.66
CA ILE A 139 10.77 -3.70 -9.23
C ILE A 139 10.25 -3.02 -10.50
N TYR A 140 9.52 -3.74 -11.37
CA TYR A 140 8.91 -3.13 -12.56
C TYR A 140 7.88 -2.07 -12.20
N PHE A 141 7.03 -2.33 -11.20
CA PHE A 141 6.09 -1.32 -10.71
C PHE A 141 6.80 -0.10 -10.12
N TYR A 142 7.85 -0.29 -9.34
CA TYR A 142 8.67 0.80 -8.81
C TYR A 142 9.24 1.67 -9.93
N ASN A 143 9.83 1.05 -10.96
CA ASN A 143 10.38 1.76 -12.11
C ASN A 143 9.29 2.56 -12.86
N ASP A 144 8.11 1.97 -13.06
CA ASP A 144 6.96 2.63 -13.68
C ASP A 144 6.54 3.89 -12.90
N ILE A 145 6.49 3.81 -11.56
CA ILE A 145 6.17 4.98 -10.72
C ILE A 145 7.20 6.10 -10.90
N ILE A 146 8.50 5.79 -10.85
CA ILE A 146 9.55 6.83 -10.86
C ILE A 146 9.82 7.39 -12.26
N ASP A 147 9.58 6.63 -13.32
CA ASP A 147 9.74 7.10 -14.70
C ASP A 147 8.57 8.01 -15.10
N LEU A 148 7.38 7.82 -14.53
CA LEU A 148 6.24 8.75 -14.68
C LEU A 148 6.43 10.07 -13.93
N ALA A 149 7.38 10.15 -13.00
CA ALA A 149 7.69 11.35 -12.23
C ALA A 149 8.80 12.24 -12.86
N ARG A 150 9.33 11.85 -14.02
CA ARG A 150 10.35 12.57 -14.81
C ARG A 150 9.73 13.32 -15.98
#